data_AF-A0A0G1KCK2-F1
#
_entry.id   AF-A0A0G1KCK2-F1
#
_cell.length_a   1.000
_cell.length_b   1.000
_cell.length_c   1.000
_cell.angle_alpha   90.00
_cell.angle_beta   90.00
_cell.angle_gamma   90.00
#
_symmetry.space_group_name_H-M   'P 1'
#
loop_
_entity.id
_entity.type
_entity.pdbx_description
1 polymer ?
#
loop_
_entity_poly.entity_id
_entity_poly.type
_entity_poly.pdbx_seq_one_letter_code
_entity_poly.pdbx_strand_id
1 'polypeptide(L)' 'MVEERIVKELQQIIKDSYGKDLTYQEASKMADTLVGYWDLLAKIYHETTESGKQNRK' A
#
# COMPACT_ATOMS: atom_id res chain seq x y z
N MET A 1 8.65 7.23 2.98
CA MET A 1 9.16 6.97 1.63
C MET A 1 9.54 5.50 1.59
N VAL A 2 8.98 4.74 0.65
CA VAL A 2 9.25 3.29 0.54
C VAL A 2 10.73 3.03 0.23
N GLU A 3 11.26 1.92 0.76
CA GLU A 3 12.67 1.51 0.54
C GLU A 3 12.95 1.22 -0.94
N GLU A 4 14.14 1.60 -1.42
CA GLU A 4 14.55 1.43 -2.83
C GLU A 4 14.45 -0.03 -3.31
N ARG A 5 14.78 -0.99 -2.44
CA ARG A 5 14.68 -2.42 -2.74
C ARG A 5 13.25 -2.81 -3.09
N ILE A 6 12.26 -2.33 -2.33
CA ILE A 6 10.85 -2.63 -2.54
C ILE A 6 10.38 -2.02 -3.86
N VAL A 7 10.84 -0.81 -4.20
CA VAL A 7 10.52 -0.17 -5.48
C VAL A 7 11.04 -1.00 -6.65
N LYS A 8 12.27 -1.53 -6.57
CA LYS A 8 12.85 -2.39 -7.62
C LYS A 8 12.12 -3.74 -7.73
N GLU A 9 11.78 -4.35 -6.60
CA GLU A 9 10.98 -5.58 -6.59
C GLU A 9 9.61 -5.35 -7.23
N LEU A 10 8.95 -4.22 -6.93
CA LEU A 10 7.68 -3.85 -7.57
C LEU A 10 7.83 -3.63 -9.08
N GLN A 11 8.88 -2.94 -9.54
CA GLN A 11 9.15 -2.79 -10.98
C GLN A 11 9.26 -4.16 -11.67
N GLN A 12 9.99 -5.09 -11.07
CA GLN A 12 10.18 -6.43 -11.61
C GLN A 12 8.86 -7.20 -11.66
N ILE A 13 8.06 -7.17 -10.59
CA ILE A 13 6.73 -7.80 -10.56
C ILE A 13 5.83 -7.25 -11.66
N ILE A 14 5.79 -5.92 -11.82
CA ILE A 14 4.94 -5.29 -12.84
C ILE A 14 5.41 -5.64 -14.25
N LYS A 15 6.72 -5.71 -14.47
CA LYS A 15 7.30 -6.14 -15.74
C LYS A 15 6.95 -7.60 -16.05
N ASP A 16 7.12 -8.49 -15.09
CA ASP A 16 6.93 -9.93 -15.29
C ASP A 16 5.44 -10.31 -15.41
N SER A 17 4.58 -9.68 -14.61
CA SER A 17 3.15 -10.03 -14.55
C SER A 17 2.29 -9.28 -15.56
N TYR A 18 2.72 -8.08 -15.97
CA TYR A 18 1.90 -7.18 -16.82
C TYR A 18 2.64 -6.67 -18.06
N GLY A 19 3.91 -7.06 -18.27
CA GLY A 19 4.69 -6.66 -19.44
C GLY A 19 5.03 -5.17 -19.51
N LYS A 20 4.82 -4.42 -18.41
CA LYS A 20 5.08 -2.98 -18.36
C LYS A 20 6.42 -2.68 -17.69
N ASP A 21 7.30 -2.01 -18.42
CA ASP A 21 8.54 -1.47 -17.87
C ASP A 21 8.26 -0.08 -17.27
N LEU A 22 8.17 -0.02 -15.94
CA LEU A 22 7.94 1.23 -15.21
C LEU A 22 9.27 1.91 -14.91
N THR A 23 9.29 3.24 -14.97
CA THR A 23 10.40 4.01 -14.38
C THR A 23 10.41 3.87 -12.86
N TYR A 24 11.57 4.12 -12.24
CA TYR A 24 11.69 4.10 -10.79
C TYR A 24 10.70 5.06 -10.11
N GLN A 25 10.48 6.23 -10.71
CA GLN A 25 9.57 7.24 -10.16
C GLN A 25 8.11 6.78 -10.21
N GLU A 26 7.69 6.13 -11.29
CA GLU A 26 6.34 5.56 -11.41
C GLU A 26 6.11 4.43 -10.40
N ALA A 27 7.08 3.52 -10.27
CA ALA A 27 7.00 2.42 -9.32
C ALA A 27 7.04 2.92 -7.86
N SER A 28 7.88 3.92 -7.54
CA SER A 28 7.92 4.53 -6.21
C SER A 28 6.58 5.15 -5.86
N LYS A 29 5.99 5.93 -6.78
CA LYS A 29 4.67 6.53 -6.57
C LYS A 29 3.59 5.48 -6.37
N MET A 30 3.64 4.38 -7.12
CA MET A 30 2.70 3.27 -6.98
C MET A 30 2.85 2.59 -5.62
N ALA A 31 4.09 2.31 -5.18
CA ALA A 31 4.36 1.71 -3.88
C ALA A 31 3.87 2.60 -2.73
N ASP A 32 4.18 3.90 -2.76
CA ASP A 32 3.70 4.85 -1.75
C ASP A 32 2.15 4.91 -1.72
N THR A 33 1.50 4.83 -2.89
CA THR A 33 0.04 4.82 -2.99
C THR A 33 -0.56 3.55 -2.37
N LEU A 34 0.04 2.38 -2.61
CA LEU A 34 -0.42 1.10 -2.06
C LEU A 34 -0.32 1.08 -0.53
N VAL A 35 0.80 1.56 0.02
CA VAL A 35 0.98 1.69 1.48
C VAL A 35 -0.06 2.66 2.05
N GLY A 36 -0.29 3.81 1.41
CA GLY A 36 -1.30 4.77 1.85
C GLY A 36 -2.72 4.19 1.90
N TYR A 37 -3.10 3.35 0.94
CA TYR A 37 -4.39 2.65 0.99
C TYR A 37 -4.46 1.64 2.14
N TRP A 38 -3.38 0.91 2.40
CA TRP A 38 -3.32 -0.02 3.52
C TRP A 38 -3.48 0.71 4.87
N ASP A 39 -2.78 1.83 5.06
CA ASP A 39 -2.89 2.65 6.27
C ASP A 39 -4.31 3.18 6.47
N LEU A 40 -4.96 3.63 5.39
CA LEU A 40 -6.34 4.08 5.45
C LEU A 40 -7.30 2.96 5.85
N LEU A 41 -7.15 1.77 5.27
CA LEU A 41 -7.96 0.60 5.62
C LEU A 41 -7.73 0.18 7.07
N ALA A 42 -6.47 0.18 7.54
CA ALA A 42 -6.14 -0.13 8.93
C ALA A 42 -6.79 0.87 9.90
N LYS A 43 -6.80 2.17 9.55
CA LYS A 43 -7.48 3.21 10.33
C LYS A 43 -8.99 2.96 10.40
N ILE A 44 -9.63 2.70 9.26
CA ILE A 44 -11.07 2.39 9.22
C ILE A 44 -11.38 1.14 10.06
N TYR A 45 -10.58 0.09 9.93
CA TYR A 45 -10.75 -1.13 10.72
C TYR A 45 -10.64 -0.86 12.22
N HIS A 46 -9.64 -0.09 12.64
CA HIS A 46 -9.48 0.28 14.05
C HIS A 46 -10.66 1.11 14.57
N GLU A 47 -11.09 2.12 13.82
CA GLU A 47 -12.23 2.98 14.20
C GLU A 47 -13.55 2.19 14.30
N THR A 48 -13.80 1.28 13.36
CA THR A 48 -15.00 0.41 13.36
C THR A 48 -14.98 -0.65 14.46
N THR A 49 -13.81 -1.19 14.82
CA THR A 49 -13.70 -2.14 15.94
C THR A 49 -13.77 -1.48 17.31
N GLU A 50 -13.22 -0.27 17.49
CA GLU A 50 -13.32 0.48 18.74
C GLU A 50 -14.73 1.04 18.99
N SER A 51 -15.39 1.57 17.96
CA SER A 51 -16.80 2.01 18.08
C SER A 51 -17.77 0.87 18.40
N GLY A 52 -17.47 -0.37 17.98
CA GLY A 52 -18.20 -1.57 18.39
C GLY A 52 -18.01 -1.99 19.86
N LYS A 53 -16.90 -1.60 20.50
CA LYS A 53 -16.63 -1.88 21.93
C LYS A 53 -17.31 -0.89 22.86
N GLN A 54 -17.55 0.35 22.40
CA GLN A 54 -18.14 1.41 23.23
C GLN A 54 -19.65 1.24 23.46
N ASN A 55 -20.35 0.52 22.57
CA ASN A 55 -21.78 0.18 22.70
C ASN A 55 -22.07 -1.08 23.55
N ARG A 56 -21.05 -1.68 24.18
CA ARG A 56 -21.19 -2.85 25.07
C ARG A 56 -20.83 -2.56 26.53
N LYS A 57 -20.76 -1.30 26.93
CA LYS A 57 -20.57 -0.88 28.33
C LYS A 57 -21.83 -0.21 28.87
#